data_AF-A0A938W9P0-F1
#
_entry.id   AF-A0A938W9P0-F1
#
_cell.length_a   1.000
_cell.length_b   1.000
_cell.length_c   1.000
_cell.angle_alpha   90.00
_cell.angle_beta   90.00
_cell.angle_gamma   90.00
#
_symmetry.space_group_name_H-M   'P 1'
#
loop_
_entity.id
_entity.type
_entity.pdbx_description
1 polymer ?
#
loop_
_entity_poly.entity_id
_entity_poly.type
_entity_poly.pdbx_seq_one_letter_code
_entity_poly.pdbx_strand_id
1 'polypeptide(L)'
;MRYSTLFGKTNKTAPHDAESTNARLLAQAGFVSQLTAGVYSYLPLGLRVLKKIHTIVREEMDKLGAQEVYLPALHPRELYETTKRWDKIDVLFTLEGHGGKEYALGSTHEEVVTPLVKQFVHSYKDLPLSVYQIQDKFRNEPRAKSGLLRGREFSMKDLYSFHTSEEDFWDFYERSKTAYLAVYRRCGLDAMVVEASGGVFSKYSHEFQVATEYGEDIVFRCACGMAQNKEIAQVKEGDACQKCGKGTIEVVKT
;
A
#
# COMPACT_ATOMS: atom_id res chain seq x y z
N MET A 1 17.21 22.69 11.49
CA MET A 1 17.43 22.02 12.79
C MET A 1 18.93 21.77 12.92
N ARG A 2 19.56 22.21 14.01
CA ARG A 2 20.98 21.93 14.24
C ARG A 2 21.12 20.49 14.76
N TYR A 3 22.20 19.78 14.37
CA TYR A 3 22.41 18.40 14.81
C TYR A 3 22.59 18.27 16.34
N SER A 4 23.11 19.33 16.98
CA SER A 4 23.27 19.39 18.44
C SER A 4 21.95 19.26 19.20
N THR A 5 20.83 19.67 18.61
CA THR A 5 19.48 19.64 19.22
C THR A 5 18.58 18.57 18.60
N LEU A 6 19.11 17.73 17.71
CA LEU A 6 18.36 16.63 17.10
C LEU A 6 18.14 15.51 18.12
N PHE A 7 16.88 15.12 18.34
CA PHE A 7 16.54 13.89 19.05
C PHE A 7 16.75 12.70 18.10
N GLY A 8 17.55 11.73 18.54
CA GLY A 8 18.10 10.68 17.69
C GLY A 8 19.57 10.95 17.33
N LYS A 9 20.36 9.88 17.32
CA LYS A 9 21.79 9.89 16.96
C LYS A 9 22.08 8.72 16.05
N THR A 10 23.13 8.86 15.26
CA THR A 10 23.65 7.75 14.48
C THR A 10 24.34 6.74 15.40
N ASN A 11 24.14 5.45 15.14
CA ASN A 11 24.85 4.36 15.81
C ASN A 11 25.93 3.79 14.91
N LYS A 12 27.11 3.50 15.48
CA LYS A 12 28.24 2.91 14.73
C LYS A 12 27.91 1.50 14.24
N THR A 13 27.15 0.75 15.04
CA THR A 13 26.74 -0.63 14.75
C THR A 13 25.23 -0.70 14.60
N ALA A 14 24.76 -1.59 13.73
CA ALA A 14 23.33 -1.82 13.56
C ALA A 14 22.76 -2.56 14.77
N PRO A 15 21.46 -2.38 15.07
CA PRO A 15 20.78 -3.26 16.00
C PRO A 15 20.90 -4.72 15.57
N HIS A 16 21.06 -5.63 16.53
CA HIS A 16 21.28 -7.06 16.24
C HIS A 16 20.04 -7.74 15.66
N ASP A 17 18.86 -7.22 15.97
CA ASP A 17 17.55 -7.66 15.50
C ASP A 17 17.17 -7.11 14.11
N ALA A 18 17.97 -6.19 13.56
CA ALA A 18 17.77 -5.67 12.21
C ALA A 18 18.40 -6.60 11.15
N GLU A 19 17.62 -7.55 10.64
CA GLU A 19 18.11 -8.52 9.65
C GLU A 19 18.31 -7.91 8.24
N SER A 20 17.41 -7.00 7.83
CA SER A 20 17.40 -6.45 6.46
C SER A 20 18.23 -5.17 6.31
N THR A 21 18.77 -4.95 5.10
CA THR A 21 19.58 -3.76 4.78
C THR A 21 18.84 -2.45 5.09
N ASN A 22 17.54 -2.35 4.74
CA ASN A 22 16.77 -1.14 5.03
C ASN A 22 16.61 -0.91 6.54
N ALA A 23 16.29 -1.94 7.32
CA ALA A 23 16.13 -1.84 8.77
C ALA A 23 17.44 -1.41 9.43
N ARG A 24 18.55 -2.03 9.02
CA ARG A 24 19.89 -1.72 9.53
C ARG A 24 20.25 -0.26 9.27
N LEU A 25 20.16 0.19 8.03
CA LEU A 25 20.56 1.55 7.66
C LEU A 25 19.66 2.61 8.29
N LEU A 26 18.34 2.42 8.28
CA LEU A 26 17.40 3.39 8.85
C LEU A 26 17.54 3.48 10.38
N ALA A 27 17.77 2.35 11.07
CA ALA A 27 18.02 2.36 12.50
C ALA A 27 19.39 2.96 12.85
N GLN A 28 20.45 2.58 12.12
CA GLN A 28 21.80 3.14 12.29
C GLN A 28 21.85 4.63 12.07
N ALA A 29 21.12 5.14 11.07
CA ALA A 29 21.08 6.56 10.75
C ALA A 29 20.17 7.37 11.71
N GLY A 30 19.46 6.72 12.64
CA GLY A 30 18.53 7.38 13.55
C GLY A 30 17.26 7.88 12.86
N PHE A 31 16.78 7.20 11.82
CA PHE A 31 15.53 7.51 11.13
C PHE A 31 14.34 6.79 11.77
N VAL A 32 14.55 5.56 12.21
CA VAL A 32 13.53 4.75 12.89
C VAL A 32 14.11 4.03 14.10
N SER A 33 13.24 3.64 15.02
CA SER A 33 13.56 2.74 16.13
C SER A 33 12.47 1.67 16.20
N GLN A 34 12.86 0.40 16.28
CA GLN A 34 11.91 -0.69 16.37
C GLN A 34 11.32 -0.75 17.79
N LEU A 35 9.99 -0.69 17.90
CA LEU A 35 9.29 -0.81 19.17
C LEU A 35 9.00 -2.27 19.51
N THR A 36 8.56 -3.03 18.51
CA THR A 36 8.37 -4.49 18.56
C THR A 36 8.45 -5.06 17.14
N ALA A 37 8.35 -6.38 16.97
CA ALA A 37 8.38 -7.03 15.67
C ALA A 37 7.36 -6.42 14.69
N GLY A 38 7.87 -5.76 13.63
CA GLY A 38 7.04 -5.13 12.60
C GLY A 38 6.38 -3.79 12.98
N VAL A 39 6.76 -3.17 14.10
CA VAL A 39 6.22 -1.87 14.54
C VAL A 39 7.38 -0.92 14.83
N TYR A 40 7.36 0.25 14.17
CA TYR A 40 8.48 1.18 14.16
C TYR A 40 8.06 2.59 14.58
N SER A 41 8.87 3.19 15.46
CA SER A 41 8.81 4.61 15.77
C SER A 41 9.61 5.40 14.74
N TYR A 42 8.99 6.37 14.08
CA TYR A 42 9.67 7.30 13.18
C TYR A 42 10.31 8.44 13.97
N LEU A 43 11.64 8.51 13.96
CA LEU A 43 12.42 9.57 14.60
C LEU A 43 12.38 10.85 13.74
N PRO A 44 12.84 12.02 14.23
CA PRO A 44 12.62 13.30 13.53
C PRO A 44 13.09 13.35 12.08
N LEU A 45 14.18 12.67 11.71
CA LEU A 45 14.63 12.60 10.31
C LEU A 45 13.75 11.66 9.47
N GLY A 46 13.41 10.48 9.98
CA GLY A 46 12.49 9.55 9.31
C GLY A 46 11.12 10.16 9.11
N LEU A 47 10.57 10.83 10.12
CA LEU A 47 9.28 11.52 10.04
C LEU A 47 9.29 12.66 9.02
N ARG A 48 10.42 13.37 8.84
CA ARG A 48 10.55 14.39 7.78
C ARG A 48 10.50 13.76 6.39
N VAL A 49 11.11 12.60 6.19
CA VAL A 49 11.03 11.87 4.92
C VAL A 49 9.61 11.36 4.68
N LEU A 50 8.98 10.74 5.69
CA LEU A 50 7.61 10.25 5.60
C LEU A 50 6.64 11.38 5.23
N LYS A 51 6.77 12.56 5.87
CA LYS A 51 5.96 13.75 5.53
C LYS A 51 6.17 14.23 4.10
N LYS A 52 7.41 14.17 3.57
CA LYS A 52 7.70 14.52 2.17
C LYS A 52 7.03 13.54 1.21
N ILE A 53 7.09 12.24 1.50
CA ILE A 53 6.40 11.20 0.72
C ILE A 53 4.88 11.45 0.74
N HIS A 54 4.31 11.68 1.93
CA HIS A 54 2.87 11.97 2.06
C HIS A 54 2.48 13.22 1.27
N THR A 55 3.33 14.25 1.24
CA THR A 55 3.08 15.48 0.46
C THR A 55 3.02 15.18 -1.04
N ILE A 56 4.00 14.41 -1.57
CA ILE A 56 4.00 14.00 -2.98
C ILE A 56 2.73 13.19 -3.30
N VAL A 57 2.38 12.24 -2.45
CA VAL A 57 1.18 11.41 -2.62
C VAL A 57 -0.08 12.29 -2.66
N ARG A 58 -0.26 13.19 -1.69
CA ARG A 58 -1.42 14.10 -1.66
C ARG A 58 -1.51 14.93 -2.94
N GLU A 59 -0.42 15.57 -3.33
CA GLU A 59 -0.43 16.43 -4.52
C GLU A 59 -0.83 15.68 -5.80
N GLU A 60 -0.46 14.40 -5.96
CA GLU A 60 -0.89 13.61 -7.12
C GLU A 60 -2.33 13.07 -6.99
N MET A 61 -2.80 12.76 -5.78
CA MET A 61 -4.21 12.35 -5.56
C MET A 61 -5.17 13.54 -5.71
N ASP A 62 -4.77 14.73 -5.25
CA ASP A 62 -5.54 15.97 -5.40
C ASP A 62 -5.65 16.37 -6.89
N LYS A 63 -4.54 16.23 -7.65
CA LYS A 63 -4.57 16.40 -9.12
C LYS A 63 -5.45 15.40 -9.84
N LEU A 64 -5.56 14.18 -9.32
CA LEU A 64 -6.49 13.16 -9.83
C LEU A 64 -7.97 13.55 -9.58
N GLY A 65 -8.22 14.51 -8.66
CA GLY A 65 -9.55 14.96 -8.27
C GLY A 65 -10.14 14.19 -7.09
N ALA A 66 -9.31 13.42 -6.37
CA ALA A 66 -9.72 12.73 -5.16
C ALA A 66 -9.65 13.65 -3.95
N GLN A 67 -10.53 13.44 -2.97
CA GLN A 67 -10.63 14.28 -1.78
C GLN A 67 -10.05 13.58 -0.55
N GLU A 68 -9.15 14.23 0.18
CA GLU A 68 -8.56 13.65 1.40
C GLU A 68 -9.59 13.64 2.54
N VAL A 69 -9.78 12.47 3.15
CA VAL A 69 -10.57 12.22 4.36
C VAL A 69 -9.68 11.57 5.43
N TYR A 70 -10.18 11.48 6.65
CA TYR A 70 -9.50 10.76 7.73
C TYR A 70 -10.48 9.83 8.43
N LEU A 71 -10.34 8.53 8.20
CA LEU A 71 -11.25 7.50 8.70
C LEU A 71 -10.69 6.88 9.99
N PRO A 72 -11.57 6.41 10.91
CA PRO A 72 -11.13 5.78 12.15
C PRO A 72 -10.37 4.48 11.88
N ALA A 73 -9.41 4.12 12.73
CA ALA A 73 -8.72 2.83 12.69
C ALA A 73 -9.48 1.72 13.43
N LEU A 74 -10.35 2.08 14.37
CA LEU A 74 -11.09 1.13 15.20
C LEU A 74 -12.45 0.86 14.56
N HIS A 75 -12.62 -0.34 14.03
CA HIS A 75 -13.81 -0.73 13.27
C HIS A 75 -14.69 -1.67 14.10
N PRO A 76 -15.98 -1.38 14.27
CA PRO A 76 -16.89 -2.30 14.95
C PRO A 76 -17.16 -3.53 14.08
N ARG A 77 -17.30 -4.71 14.70
CA ARG A 77 -17.46 -6.01 14.01
C ARG A 77 -18.59 -6.02 12.99
N GLU A 78 -19.69 -5.35 13.28
CA GLU A 78 -20.92 -5.32 12.48
C GLU A 78 -20.68 -4.84 11.03
N LEU A 79 -19.68 -3.97 10.82
CA LEU A 79 -19.32 -3.52 9.46
C LEU A 79 -18.77 -4.66 8.60
N TYR A 80 -18.02 -5.59 9.19
CA TYR A 80 -17.45 -6.75 8.50
C TYR A 80 -18.43 -7.90 8.31
N GLU A 81 -19.48 -7.98 9.13
CA GLU A 81 -20.53 -8.99 8.97
C GLU A 81 -21.30 -8.78 7.67
N THR A 82 -21.52 -7.50 7.30
CA THR A 82 -22.17 -7.12 6.04
C THR A 82 -21.39 -7.63 4.82
N THR A 83 -20.06 -7.51 4.84
CA THR A 83 -19.18 -7.99 3.76
C THR A 83 -18.76 -9.44 3.91
N LYS A 84 -19.08 -10.07 5.06
CA LYS A 84 -18.64 -11.42 5.47
C LYS A 84 -17.12 -11.56 5.46
N ARG A 85 -16.39 -10.47 5.74
CA ARG A 85 -14.92 -10.43 5.71
C ARG A 85 -14.27 -10.62 7.07
N TRP A 86 -15.02 -10.58 8.17
CA TRP A 86 -14.50 -10.75 9.53
C TRP A 86 -13.61 -12.00 9.66
N ASP A 87 -14.12 -13.15 9.23
CA ASP A 87 -13.41 -14.43 9.31
C ASP A 87 -12.58 -14.77 8.04
N LYS A 88 -12.60 -13.90 7.01
CA LYS A 88 -11.89 -14.14 5.73
C LYS A 88 -10.59 -13.37 5.59
N ILE A 89 -10.34 -12.39 6.45
CA ILE A 89 -9.10 -11.63 6.46
C ILE A 89 -8.16 -12.31 7.45
N ASP A 90 -7.20 -13.08 6.92
CA ASP A 90 -6.27 -13.89 7.73
C ASP A 90 -5.41 -13.06 8.70
N VAL A 91 -5.19 -11.79 8.38
CA VAL A 91 -4.31 -10.87 9.12
C VAL A 91 -5.09 -9.78 9.87
N LEU A 92 -6.34 -10.03 10.25
CA LEU A 92 -7.14 -9.06 10.99
C LEU A 92 -6.74 -9.07 12.47
N PHE A 93 -6.39 -7.90 13.01
CA PHE A 93 -6.33 -7.73 14.47
C PHE A 93 -7.74 -7.58 15.01
N THR A 94 -8.14 -8.45 15.93
CA THR A 94 -9.39 -8.34 16.67
C THR A 94 -9.12 -7.99 18.13
N LEU A 95 -10.05 -7.27 18.74
CA LEU A 95 -10.01 -6.91 20.14
C LEU A 95 -11.41 -6.92 20.73
N GLU A 96 -11.50 -7.34 21.99
CA GLU A 96 -12.72 -7.24 22.78
C GLU A 96 -12.68 -5.95 23.60
N GLY A 97 -13.69 -5.10 23.41
CA GLY A 97 -13.92 -3.91 24.20
C GLY A 97 -14.86 -4.17 25.38
N HIS A 98 -15.09 -3.13 26.17
CA HIS A 98 -15.96 -3.23 27.34
C HIS A 98 -17.38 -3.64 26.95
N GLY A 99 -17.98 -4.55 27.75
CA GLY A 99 -19.33 -5.07 27.53
C GLY A 99 -19.43 -6.10 26.41
N GLY A 100 -18.33 -6.78 26.04
CA GLY A 100 -18.32 -7.86 25.05
C GLY A 100 -18.44 -7.38 23.60
N LYS A 101 -18.20 -6.09 23.35
CA LYS A 101 -18.20 -5.54 21.98
C LYS A 101 -16.91 -5.90 21.29
N GLU A 102 -16.99 -6.42 20.07
CA GLU A 102 -15.82 -6.77 19.29
C GLU A 102 -15.47 -5.68 18.27
N TYR A 103 -14.19 -5.43 18.13
CA TYR A 103 -13.65 -4.49 17.15
C TYR A 103 -12.50 -5.13 16.39
N ALA A 104 -12.19 -4.55 15.25
CA ALA A 104 -10.96 -4.77 14.54
C ALA A 104 -10.13 -3.48 14.47
N LEU A 105 -8.81 -3.63 14.41
CA LEU A 105 -7.96 -2.56 13.89
C LEU A 105 -7.92 -2.67 12.37
N GLY A 106 -8.24 -1.58 11.69
CA GLY A 106 -8.43 -1.54 10.24
C GLY A 106 -7.17 -1.96 9.47
N SER A 107 -7.28 -3.08 8.76
CA SER A 107 -6.28 -3.52 7.77
C SER A 107 -6.46 -2.85 6.40
N THR A 108 -7.67 -2.31 6.17
CA THR A 108 -8.17 -1.50 5.05
C THR A 108 -9.56 -0.94 5.45
N HIS A 109 -10.18 -0.11 4.61
CA HIS A 109 -11.35 0.72 4.96
C HIS A 109 -12.56 0.59 4.02
N GLU A 110 -12.68 -0.45 3.17
CA GLU A 110 -13.87 -0.59 2.28
C GLU A 110 -15.19 -0.60 3.08
N GLU A 111 -15.19 -1.33 4.21
CA GLU A 111 -16.32 -1.47 5.13
C GLU A 111 -16.71 -0.16 5.83
N VAL A 112 -15.78 0.81 5.93
CA VAL A 112 -16.01 2.10 6.60
C VAL A 112 -16.43 3.16 5.60
N VAL A 113 -15.72 3.25 4.47
CA VAL A 113 -15.93 4.30 3.47
C VAL A 113 -17.23 4.12 2.69
N THR A 114 -17.60 2.87 2.37
CA THR A 114 -18.80 2.57 1.56
C THR A 114 -20.10 3.03 2.24
N PRO A 115 -20.38 2.66 3.52
CA PRO A 115 -21.58 3.15 4.20
C PRO A 115 -21.51 4.65 4.48
N LEU A 116 -20.32 5.23 4.66
CA LEU A 116 -20.16 6.68 4.81
C LEU A 116 -20.60 7.42 3.54
N VAL A 117 -20.10 7.00 2.37
CA VAL A 117 -20.47 7.60 1.08
C VAL A 117 -21.96 7.47 0.82
N LYS A 118 -22.57 6.32 1.18
CA LYS A 118 -24.03 6.12 1.07
C LYS A 118 -24.85 7.14 1.88
N GLN A 119 -24.31 7.74 2.93
CA GLN A 119 -25.01 8.78 3.69
C GLN A 119 -25.12 10.11 2.95
N PHE A 120 -24.20 10.38 2.01
CA PHE A 120 -24.09 11.69 1.34
C PHE A 120 -24.40 11.64 -0.16
N VAL A 121 -24.33 10.46 -0.78
CA VAL A 121 -24.72 10.26 -2.19
C VAL A 121 -26.19 9.89 -2.23
N HIS A 122 -27.00 10.82 -2.76
CA HIS A 122 -28.46 10.67 -2.86
C HIS A 122 -28.94 10.50 -4.30
N SER A 123 -28.10 10.86 -5.28
CA SER A 123 -28.42 10.79 -6.70
C SER A 123 -27.20 10.42 -7.53
N TYR A 124 -27.43 9.95 -8.76
CA TYR A 124 -26.38 9.78 -9.77
C TYR A 124 -25.63 11.09 -10.07
N LYS A 125 -26.24 12.25 -9.79
CA LYS A 125 -25.63 13.57 -9.96
C LYS A 125 -24.51 13.87 -8.95
N ASP A 126 -24.45 13.13 -7.84
CA ASP A 126 -23.40 13.24 -6.84
C ASP A 126 -22.16 12.40 -7.22
N LEU A 127 -22.21 11.70 -8.36
CA LEU A 127 -21.17 10.82 -8.88
C LEU A 127 -20.66 11.33 -10.24
N PRO A 128 -19.38 11.06 -10.61
CA PRO A 128 -18.41 10.27 -9.84
C PRO A 128 -17.86 11.00 -8.60
N LEU A 129 -17.47 10.20 -7.60
CA LEU A 129 -16.83 10.66 -6.38
C LEU A 129 -15.59 9.80 -6.11
N SER A 130 -14.50 10.43 -5.67
CA SER A 130 -13.36 9.70 -5.15
C SER A 130 -12.82 10.35 -3.88
N VAL A 131 -12.52 9.51 -2.89
CA VAL A 131 -11.98 9.92 -1.60
C VAL A 131 -10.75 9.08 -1.27
N TYR A 132 -9.78 9.65 -0.59
CA TYR A 132 -8.59 8.93 -0.15
C TYR A 132 -8.20 9.34 1.26
N GLN A 133 -7.38 8.55 1.93
CA GLN A 133 -6.75 8.94 3.19
C GLN A 133 -5.29 8.52 3.22
N ILE A 134 -4.50 9.14 4.09
CA ILE A 134 -3.16 8.66 4.46
C ILE A 134 -3.20 8.37 5.96
N GLN A 135 -3.28 7.08 6.31
CA GLN A 135 -3.60 6.65 7.67
C GLN A 135 -2.97 5.28 7.96
N ASP A 136 -2.62 5.03 9.23
CA ASP A 136 -1.92 3.82 9.66
C ASP A 136 -2.84 2.59 9.72
N LYS A 137 -2.39 1.52 9.07
CA LYS A 137 -3.09 0.24 8.96
C LYS A 137 -2.45 -0.80 9.84
N PHE A 138 -3.27 -1.76 10.24
CA PHE A 138 -2.86 -2.84 11.13
C PHE A 138 -3.11 -4.19 10.46
N ARG A 139 -2.06 -4.99 10.31
CA ARG A 139 -2.12 -6.37 9.79
C ARG A 139 -1.40 -7.29 10.73
N ASN A 140 -2.09 -8.29 11.27
CA ASN A 140 -1.55 -9.27 12.20
C ASN A 140 -0.68 -10.31 11.47
N GLU A 141 0.37 -9.83 10.80
CA GLU A 141 1.29 -10.64 10.04
C GLU A 141 1.93 -11.70 10.96
N PRO A 142 1.85 -13.00 10.61
CA PRO A 142 2.41 -14.07 11.43
C PRO A 142 3.92 -13.89 11.58
N ARG A 143 4.57 -13.35 10.54
CA ARG A 143 5.98 -12.98 10.55
C ARG A 143 6.19 -11.62 9.89
N ALA A 144 6.46 -10.60 10.72
CA ALA A 144 7.06 -9.36 10.24
C ALA A 144 8.51 -9.64 9.80
N LYS A 145 8.92 -9.08 8.66
CA LYS A 145 10.27 -9.26 8.10
C LYS A 145 10.64 -8.07 7.22
N SER A 146 11.90 -8.00 6.80
CA SER A 146 12.35 -6.97 5.85
C SER A 146 12.17 -5.51 6.29
N GLY A 147 12.16 -5.25 7.60
CA GLY A 147 12.09 -3.88 8.13
C GLY A 147 10.75 -3.21 7.88
N LEU A 148 10.79 -2.02 7.28
CA LEU A 148 9.56 -1.26 6.94
C LEU A 148 8.78 -1.85 5.75
N LEU A 149 9.36 -2.81 5.02
CA LEU A 149 8.71 -3.41 3.84
C LEU A 149 7.59 -4.38 4.22
N ARG A 150 7.66 -5.03 5.40
CA ARG A 150 6.61 -5.94 5.88
C ARG A 150 6.47 -5.87 7.40
N GLY A 151 5.71 -4.87 7.85
CA GLY A 151 5.36 -4.63 9.24
C GLY A 151 3.95 -5.10 9.63
N ARG A 152 3.59 -4.87 10.89
CA ARG A 152 2.24 -5.08 11.44
C ARG A 152 1.46 -3.79 11.57
N GLU A 153 2.17 -2.67 11.74
CA GLU A 153 1.63 -1.31 11.72
C GLU A 153 2.41 -0.52 10.67
N PHE A 154 1.70 0.09 9.73
CA PHE A 154 2.33 0.82 8.63
C PHE A 154 1.41 1.88 8.05
N SER A 155 1.98 2.95 7.53
CA SER A 155 1.21 4.02 6.88
C SER A 155 0.81 3.60 5.47
N MET A 156 -0.46 3.80 5.13
CA MET A 156 -0.98 3.51 3.80
C MET A 156 -1.77 4.71 3.29
N LYS A 157 -1.62 4.96 1.99
CA LYS A 157 -2.62 5.70 1.23
C LYS A 157 -3.59 4.72 0.60
N ASP A 158 -4.86 4.82 0.95
CA ASP A 158 -5.97 4.06 0.38
C ASP A 158 -6.97 5.03 -0.27
N LEU A 159 -7.44 4.70 -1.47
CA LEU A 159 -8.33 5.53 -2.29
C LEU A 159 -9.53 4.70 -2.74
N TYR A 160 -10.71 5.28 -2.66
CA TYR A 160 -11.98 4.64 -3.00
C TYR A 160 -12.75 5.54 -3.98
N SER A 161 -13.19 4.96 -5.10
CA SER A 161 -13.89 5.67 -6.16
C SER A 161 -15.25 5.03 -6.44
N PHE A 162 -16.26 5.87 -6.67
CA PHE A 162 -17.66 5.49 -6.83
C PHE A 162 -18.18 6.06 -8.16
N HIS A 163 -18.75 5.19 -8.99
CA HIS A 163 -19.05 5.47 -10.39
C HIS A 163 -20.44 5.00 -10.76
N THR A 164 -21.07 5.67 -11.73
CA THR A 164 -22.39 5.29 -12.26
C THR A 164 -22.32 4.27 -13.40
N SER A 165 -21.16 4.12 -14.03
CA SER A 165 -20.92 3.19 -15.13
C SER A 165 -19.53 2.58 -15.03
N GLU A 166 -19.37 1.44 -15.70
CA GLU A 166 -18.08 0.75 -15.78
C GLU A 166 -17.06 1.54 -16.62
N GLU A 167 -17.51 2.24 -17.65
CA GLU A 167 -16.69 3.13 -18.49
C GLU A 167 -16.03 4.23 -17.66
N ASP A 168 -16.81 4.94 -16.84
CA ASP A 168 -16.32 5.99 -15.95
C ASP A 168 -15.34 5.45 -14.89
N PHE A 169 -15.59 4.23 -14.39
CA PHE A 169 -14.65 3.53 -13.52
C PHE A 169 -13.32 3.25 -14.22
N TRP A 170 -13.34 2.68 -15.44
CA TRP A 170 -12.11 2.35 -16.16
C TRP A 170 -11.31 3.59 -16.56
N ASP A 171 -11.99 4.68 -16.95
CA ASP A 171 -11.34 5.96 -17.21
C ASP A 171 -10.63 6.50 -15.96
N PHE A 172 -11.30 6.44 -14.80
CA PHE A 172 -10.69 6.81 -13.52
C PHE A 172 -9.53 5.89 -13.14
N TYR A 173 -9.65 4.59 -13.41
CA TYR A 173 -8.63 3.58 -13.15
C TYR A 173 -7.34 3.87 -13.94
N GLU A 174 -7.44 4.16 -15.24
CA GLU A 174 -6.28 4.51 -16.09
C GLU A 174 -5.60 5.82 -15.64
N ARG A 175 -6.40 6.84 -15.29
CA ARG A 175 -5.90 8.08 -14.70
C ARG A 175 -5.20 7.84 -13.37
N SER A 176 -5.73 6.95 -12.54
CA SER A 176 -5.12 6.54 -11.28
C SER A 176 -3.76 5.89 -11.50
N LYS A 177 -3.61 5.02 -12.50
CA LYS A 177 -2.31 4.43 -12.82
C LYS A 177 -1.27 5.48 -13.17
N THR A 178 -1.66 6.50 -13.94
CA THR A 178 -0.78 7.62 -14.30
C THR A 178 -0.36 8.41 -13.06
N ALA A 179 -1.29 8.70 -12.16
CA ALA A 179 -1.01 9.40 -10.90
C ALA A 179 -0.05 8.60 -10.00
N TYR A 180 -0.23 7.29 -9.89
CA TYR A 180 0.65 6.44 -9.08
C TYR A 180 2.07 6.40 -9.66
N LEU A 181 2.21 6.24 -10.99
CA LEU A 181 3.53 6.31 -11.64
C LEU A 181 4.21 7.68 -11.42
N ALA A 182 3.44 8.78 -11.39
CA ALA A 182 3.97 10.09 -11.07
C ALA A 182 4.48 10.17 -9.62
N VAL A 183 3.76 9.59 -8.66
CA VAL A 183 4.21 9.48 -7.25
C VAL A 183 5.55 8.75 -7.17
N TYR A 184 5.65 7.55 -7.75
CA TYR A 184 6.91 6.78 -7.71
C TYR A 184 8.07 7.54 -8.34
N ARG A 185 7.85 8.13 -9.52
CA ARG A 185 8.87 8.94 -10.22
C ARG A 185 9.34 10.13 -9.37
N ARG A 186 8.42 10.84 -8.72
CA ARG A 186 8.73 11.97 -7.83
C ARG A 186 9.44 11.56 -6.54
N CYS A 187 9.23 10.33 -6.10
CA CYS A 187 10.00 9.68 -5.02
C CYS A 187 11.36 9.14 -5.49
N GLY A 188 11.70 9.27 -6.78
CA GLY A 188 12.96 8.77 -7.34
C GLY A 188 12.98 7.26 -7.58
N LEU A 189 11.81 6.63 -7.72
CA LEU A 189 11.64 5.20 -7.95
C LEU A 189 11.16 4.95 -9.37
N ASP A 190 11.68 3.87 -9.98
CA ASP A 190 11.24 3.38 -11.28
C ASP A 190 10.29 2.19 -11.08
N ALA A 191 9.00 2.50 -10.97
CA ALA A 191 7.96 1.51 -10.76
C ALA A 191 7.38 1.03 -12.09
N MET A 192 7.21 -0.28 -12.22
CA MET A 192 6.51 -0.91 -13.34
C MET A 192 5.08 -1.27 -12.94
N VAL A 193 4.17 -1.17 -13.90
CA VAL A 193 2.79 -1.64 -13.76
C VAL A 193 2.76 -3.13 -14.09
N VAL A 194 2.36 -3.95 -13.12
CA VAL A 194 2.37 -5.41 -13.20
C VAL A 194 0.94 -5.92 -13.11
N GLU A 195 0.50 -6.72 -14.06
CA GLU A 195 -0.79 -7.41 -13.94
C GLU A 195 -0.70 -8.44 -12.82
N ALA A 196 -1.69 -8.46 -11.92
CA ALA A 196 -1.67 -9.27 -10.73
C ALA A 196 -3.06 -9.83 -10.37
N SER A 197 -3.09 -10.71 -9.37
CA SER A 197 -4.32 -11.14 -8.73
C SER A 197 -4.98 -9.96 -8.02
N GLY A 198 -6.31 -9.87 -8.04
CA GLY A 198 -7.02 -8.92 -7.18
C GLY A 198 -7.30 -9.45 -5.78
N GLY A 199 -6.80 -10.65 -5.46
CA GLY A 199 -6.99 -11.31 -4.17
C GLY A 199 -8.47 -11.44 -3.80
N VAL A 200 -8.82 -10.98 -2.59
CA VAL A 200 -10.20 -11.00 -2.10
C VAL A 200 -11.09 -9.89 -2.69
N PHE A 201 -10.52 -8.97 -3.46
CA PHE A 201 -11.19 -7.75 -3.93
C PHE A 201 -11.66 -7.84 -5.39
N SER A 202 -10.86 -8.44 -6.28
CA SER A 202 -11.19 -8.58 -7.70
C SER A 202 -10.50 -9.79 -8.34
N LYS A 203 -10.92 -10.16 -9.56
CA LYS A 203 -10.28 -11.27 -10.30
C LYS A 203 -8.89 -10.89 -10.83
N TYR A 204 -8.75 -9.67 -11.35
CA TYR A 204 -7.49 -9.13 -11.86
C TYR A 204 -7.28 -7.72 -11.31
N SER A 205 -6.03 -7.34 -11.12
CA SER A 205 -5.61 -6.03 -10.65
C SER A 205 -4.29 -5.60 -11.32
N HIS A 206 -3.81 -4.40 -10.99
CA HIS A 206 -2.46 -3.98 -11.31
C HIS A 206 -1.72 -3.59 -10.03
N GLU A 207 -0.51 -4.10 -9.88
CA GLU A 207 0.44 -3.73 -8.85
C GLU A 207 1.49 -2.77 -9.41
N PHE A 208 2.02 -1.91 -8.55
CA PHE A 208 3.15 -1.04 -8.89
C PHE A 208 4.37 -1.54 -8.15
N GLN A 209 5.28 -2.15 -8.90
CA GLN A 209 6.41 -2.86 -8.33
C GLN A 209 7.73 -2.21 -8.76
N VAL A 210 8.73 -2.22 -7.87
CA VAL A 210 10.06 -1.64 -8.11
C VAL A 210 11.06 -2.77 -8.06
N ALA A 211 11.93 -2.87 -9.07
CA ALA A 211 12.91 -3.95 -9.14
C ALA A 211 13.92 -3.88 -7.97
N THR A 212 14.09 -5.00 -7.26
CA THR A 212 15.05 -5.14 -6.16
C THR A 212 15.34 -6.61 -5.87
N GLU A 213 16.61 -6.93 -5.60
CA GLU A 213 17.03 -8.28 -5.19
C GLU A 213 16.43 -8.69 -3.84
N TYR A 214 15.98 -7.72 -3.03
CA TYR A 214 15.37 -7.94 -1.71
C TYR A 214 13.85 -8.08 -1.76
N GLY A 215 13.27 -8.01 -2.95
CA GLY A 215 11.84 -8.18 -3.20
C GLY A 215 11.26 -9.49 -2.67
N GLU A 216 9.95 -9.55 -2.53
CA GLU A 216 9.23 -10.79 -2.22
C GLU A 216 8.51 -11.35 -3.44
N ASP A 217 8.26 -10.50 -4.43
CA ASP A 217 7.55 -10.85 -5.66
C ASP A 217 8.51 -11.26 -6.76
N ILE A 218 7.98 -12.09 -7.66
CA ILE A 218 8.64 -12.49 -8.89
C ILE A 218 7.77 -12.03 -10.03
N VAL A 219 8.33 -11.22 -10.91
CA VAL A 219 7.67 -10.65 -12.08
C VAL A 219 8.27 -11.22 -13.34
N PHE A 220 7.41 -11.69 -14.23
CA PHE A 220 7.76 -12.00 -15.61
C PHE A 220 7.49 -10.77 -16.45
N ARG A 221 8.52 -10.20 -17.06
CA ARG A 221 8.41 -8.96 -17.84
C ARG A 221 9.02 -9.08 -19.23
N CYS A 222 8.67 -8.16 -20.10
CA CYS A 222 9.27 -7.98 -21.41
C CYS A 222 9.60 -6.50 -21.65
N ALA A 223 10.64 -6.23 -22.43
CA ALA A 223 11.03 -4.87 -22.85
C ALA A 223 9.90 -4.08 -23.56
N CYS A 224 8.86 -4.75 -24.06
CA CYS A 224 7.67 -4.09 -24.62
C CYS A 224 6.69 -3.54 -23.56
N GLY A 225 7.00 -3.66 -22.27
CA GLY A 225 6.17 -3.19 -21.16
C GLY A 225 5.07 -4.18 -20.74
N MET A 226 5.17 -5.45 -21.14
CA MET A 226 4.39 -6.53 -20.51
C MET A 226 5.04 -6.87 -19.18
N ALA A 227 4.25 -6.99 -18.12
CA ALA A 227 4.71 -7.47 -16.82
C ALA A 227 3.56 -8.18 -16.09
N GLN A 228 3.82 -9.37 -15.57
CA GLN A 228 2.84 -10.19 -14.84
C GLN A 228 3.48 -10.75 -13.57
N ASN A 229 2.74 -10.67 -12.46
CA ASN A 229 3.13 -11.32 -11.21
C ASN A 229 3.07 -12.84 -11.42
N LYS A 230 4.06 -13.57 -10.88
CA LYS A 230 4.16 -15.04 -10.93
C LYS A 230 2.86 -15.75 -10.55
N GLU A 231 2.05 -15.18 -9.66
CA GLU A 231 0.77 -15.77 -9.25
C GLU A 231 -0.23 -15.96 -10.40
N ILE A 232 -0.18 -15.10 -11.42
CA ILE A 232 -1.09 -15.15 -12.57
C ILE A 232 -0.38 -15.46 -13.90
N ALA A 233 0.95 -15.35 -13.93
CA ALA A 233 1.73 -15.54 -15.14
C ALA A 233 1.60 -16.97 -15.69
N GLN A 234 1.37 -17.08 -16.99
CA GLN A 234 1.34 -18.35 -17.73
C GLN A 234 2.58 -18.54 -18.61
N VAL A 235 3.63 -17.75 -18.37
CA VAL A 235 4.88 -17.72 -19.14
C VAL A 235 6.07 -18.14 -18.28
N LYS A 236 7.17 -18.50 -18.92
CA LYS A 236 8.46 -18.82 -18.30
C LYS A 236 9.54 -17.88 -18.81
N GLU A 237 10.64 -17.83 -18.07
CA GLU A 237 11.85 -17.15 -18.52
C GLU A 237 12.33 -17.72 -19.86
N GLY A 238 12.68 -16.84 -20.81
CA GLY A 238 13.11 -17.25 -22.14
C GLY A 238 11.98 -17.47 -23.15
N ASP A 239 10.71 -17.49 -22.72
CA ASP A 239 9.58 -17.60 -23.64
C ASP A 239 9.47 -16.36 -24.54
N ALA A 240 8.90 -16.55 -25.73
CA ALA A 240 8.51 -15.42 -26.58
C ALA A 240 7.36 -14.65 -25.92
N CYS A 241 7.47 -13.33 -25.89
CA CYS A 241 6.46 -12.47 -25.28
C CYS A 241 5.14 -12.55 -26.04
N GLN A 242 4.08 -12.99 -25.37
CA GLN A 242 2.75 -13.13 -25.95
C GLN A 242 2.12 -11.80 -26.36
N LYS A 243 2.55 -10.67 -25.77
CA LYS A 243 2.04 -9.33 -26.08
C LYS A 243 2.59 -8.77 -27.39
N CYS A 244 3.90 -8.90 -27.63
CA CYS A 244 4.55 -8.29 -28.80
C CYS A 244 5.08 -9.29 -29.84
N GLY A 245 5.12 -10.58 -29.51
CA GLY A 245 5.60 -11.68 -30.36
C GLY A 245 7.09 -11.67 -30.70
N LYS A 246 7.86 -10.67 -30.24
CA LYS A 246 9.27 -10.47 -30.64
C LYS A 246 10.25 -10.42 -29.48
N GLY A 247 9.82 -9.92 -28.32
CA GLY A 247 10.67 -9.84 -27.14
C GLY A 247 10.71 -11.16 -26.38
N THR A 248 11.71 -11.31 -25.53
CA THR A 248 11.85 -12.46 -24.63
C THR A 248 11.35 -12.10 -23.23
N ILE A 249 10.77 -13.07 -22.53
CA ILE A 249 10.39 -12.92 -21.12
C ILE A 249 11.64 -12.99 -20.22
N GLU A 250 11.82 -11.95 -19.42
CA GLU A 250 12.81 -11.84 -18.35
C GLU A 250 12.14 -12.00 -16.98
N VAL A 251 12.86 -12.58 -16.03
CA VAL A 251 12.42 -12.68 -14.64
C VAL A 251 13.10 -11.60 -13.81
N VAL A 252 12.30 -10.84 -13.07
CA VAL A 252 12.80 -9.80 -12.16
C VAL A 252 12.18 -10.00 -10.79
N LYS A 253 13.01 -9.77 -9.77
CA LYS A 253 12.58 -9.73 -8.38
C LYS A 253 12.24 -8.31 -7.97
N THR A 254 11.18 -8.16 -7.20
CA THR A 254 10.52 -6.88 -6.90
C THR A 254 9.99 -6.85 -5.47
#